data_AF-A0A965YFL1-F1
#
_entry.id   AF-A0A965YFL1-F1
#
_cell.length_a   1.000
_cell.length_b   1.000
_cell.length_c   1.000
_cell.angle_alpha   90.00
_cell.angle_beta   90.00
_cell.angle_gamma   90.00
#
_symmetry.space_group_name_H-M   'P 1'
#
loop_
_entity.id
_entity.type
_entity.pdbx_description
1 polymer ?
#
loop_
_entity_poly.entity_id
_entity_poly.type
_entity_poly.pdbx_seq_one_letter_code
_entity_poly.pdbx_strand_id
1 'polypeptide(L)' 'MRGGFSDDNYWSSSQNNANNAWNQNFNNGNQNNNNRNNENKVRPVRGFGQAGAGER' A
#
# COMPACT_ATOMS: atom_id res chain seq x y z
N MET A 1 -16.07 -0.58 -8.30
CA MET A 1 -14.60 -0.77 -8.20
C MET A 1 -14.24 -2.21 -8.56
N ARG A 2 -13.06 -2.47 -9.18
CA ARG A 2 -12.61 -3.82 -9.57
C ARG A 2 -11.91 -4.53 -8.39
N GLY A 3 -12.48 -5.64 -7.94
CA GLY A 3 -11.81 -6.67 -7.13
C GLY A 3 -11.82 -6.46 -5.62
N GLY A 4 -12.97 -6.58 -4.95
CA GLY A 4 -13.08 -6.90 -3.50
C GLY A 4 -12.53 -5.89 -2.48
N PHE A 5 -11.90 -4.80 -2.90
CA PHE A 5 -11.37 -3.77 -2.00
C PHE A 5 -12.36 -2.61 -1.86
N SER A 6 -12.56 -2.17 -0.62
CA SER A 6 -13.30 -0.97 -0.26
C SER A 6 -12.41 0.27 -0.42
N ASP A 7 -13.00 1.43 -0.67
CA ASP A 7 -12.27 2.69 -0.56
C ASP A 7 -12.08 3.02 0.92
N ASP A 8 -10.86 2.82 1.42
CA ASP A 8 -10.52 2.96 2.84
C ASP A 8 -9.01 3.26 2.98
N ASN A 9 -8.52 3.32 4.21
CA ASN A 9 -7.11 3.42 4.54
C ASN A 9 -6.42 2.06 4.39
N TYR A 10 -5.33 2.04 3.64
CA TYR A 10 -4.48 0.86 3.48
C TYR A 10 -3.04 1.17 3.86
N TRP A 11 -2.44 0.29 4.66
CA TRP A 11 -1.03 0.39 5.02
C TRP A 11 -0.11 0.25 3.80
N SER A 12 0.96 1.04 3.80
CA SER A 12 2.16 0.85 2.98
C SER A 12 3.21 0.08 3.78
N SER A 13 4.20 -0.51 3.09
CA SER A 13 5.40 -1.08 3.71
C SER A 13 6.41 -0.02 4.17
N SER A 14 6.18 1.26 3.88
CA SER A 14 7.06 2.37 4.24
C SER A 14 6.84 2.83 5.69
N GLN A 15 7.89 2.76 6.51
CA GLN A 15 7.92 3.35 7.85
C GLN A 15 8.09 4.88 7.79
N ASN A 16 7.42 5.62 8.69
CA ASN A 16 7.67 7.05 8.89
C ASN A 16 8.60 7.31 10.09
N ASN A 17 8.32 6.69 11.23
CA ASN A 17 9.17 6.71 12.42
C ASN A 17 8.91 5.46 13.30
N ALA A 18 9.47 5.40 14.51
CA ALA A 18 9.33 4.25 15.41
C ALA A 18 7.86 3.89 15.72
N ASN A 19 6.98 4.89 15.75
CA ASN A 19 5.58 4.76 16.14
C ASN A 19 4.62 4.82 14.93
N ASN A 20 5.03 5.37 13.78
CA ASN A 20 4.14 5.64 12.65
C ASN A 20 4.60 4.98 11.35
N ALA A 21 3.63 4.57 10.54
CA ALA A 21 3.81 4.06 9.18
C ALA A 21 2.98 4.88 8.18
N TRP A 22 3.32 4.79 6.90
CA TRP A 22 2.56 5.47 5.85
C TRP A 22 1.33 4.65 5.44
N ASN A 23 0.20 5.33 5.21
CA ASN A 23 -1.01 4.74 4.65
C ASN A 23 -1.54 5.56 3.47
N GLN A 24 -2.18 4.87 2.53
CA GLN A 24 -2.92 5.49 1.43
C GLN A 24 -4.41 5.46 1.72
N ASN A 25 -5.05 6.62 1.66
CA ASN A 25 -6.50 6.74 1.78
C ASN A 25 -7.14 6.70 0.38
N PHE A 26 -7.88 5.64 0.08
CA PHE A 26 -8.57 5.50 -1.20
C PHE A 26 -9.92 6.24 -1.26
N ASN A 27 -10.43 6.79 -0.15
CA ASN A 27 -11.62 7.65 -0.17
C ASN A 27 -11.36 8.99 -0.86
N ASN A 28 -10.15 9.55 -0.71
CA ASN A 28 -9.81 10.88 -1.21
C ASN A 28 -8.42 11.00 -1.85
N GLY A 29 -7.64 9.91 -1.89
CA GLY A 29 -6.32 9.86 -2.52
C GLY A 29 -5.16 10.34 -1.64
N ASN A 30 -5.40 10.79 -0.41
CA ASN A 30 -4.36 11.35 0.45
C ASN A 30 -3.44 10.28 1.05
N GLN A 31 -2.15 10.63 1.17
CA GLN A 31 -1.18 9.90 1.97
C GLN A 31 -1.12 10.46 3.39
N ASN A 32 -1.11 9.58 4.41
CA ASN A 32 -1.02 9.96 5.81
C ASN A 32 0.04 9.11 6.54
N ASN A 33 0.47 9.54 7.73
CA ASN A 33 1.46 8.84 8.57
C ASN A 33 0.92 8.46 9.95
N ASN A 34 0.00 7.50 9.98
CA ASN A 34 -0.69 7.11 11.20
C ASN A 34 0.14 6.21 12.13
N ASN A 35 -0.27 6.11 13.40
CA ASN A 35 0.31 5.17 14.36
C ASN A 35 0.19 3.74 13.81
N ARG A 36 1.28 2.99 13.83
CA ARG A 36 1.38 1.62 13.30
C ARG A 36 0.42 0.61 13.96
N ASN A 37 -0.13 0.96 15.12
CA ASN A 37 -1.12 0.16 15.84
C ASN A 37 -2.57 0.41 15.36
N ASN A 38 -2.80 1.37 14.45
CA ASN A 38 -4.13 1.64 13.92
C ASN A 38 -4.60 0.50 12.99
N GLU A 39 -5.90 0.25 13.00
CA GLU A 39 -6.57 -0.80 12.23
C GLU A 39 -6.78 -0.41 10.75
N ASN A 40 -5.72 -0.08 10.01
CA ASN A 40 -5.83 0.09 8.55
C ASN A 40 -5.74 -1.26 7.83
N LYS A 41 -6.37 -1.34 6.65
CA LYS A 41 -6.41 -2.55 5.82
C LYS A 41 -5.07 -2.82 5.14
N VAL A 42 -4.89 -4.04 4.64
CA VAL A 42 -3.71 -4.44 3.84
C VAL A 42 -4.17 -4.85 2.44
N ARG A 43 -3.46 -4.39 1.41
CA ARG A 43 -3.66 -4.81 0.02
C ARG A 43 -2.36 -5.37 -0.55
N PRO A 44 -2.30 -6.63 -0.98
CA PRO A 44 -1.11 -7.18 -1.60
C PRO A 44 -0.90 -6.55 -2.99
N VAL A 45 0.36 -6.28 -3.33
CA VAL A 45 0.77 -5.80 -4.66
C VAL A 45 1.53 -6.93 -5.36
N ARG A 46 1.11 -7.28 -6.58
CA ARG A 46 1.79 -8.31 -7.39
C ARG A 46 2.80 -7.63 -8.31
N GLY A 47 4.07 -7.97 -8.14
CA GLY A 47 5.10 -7.64 -9.12
C GLY A 47 5.05 -8.64 -10.28
N PHE A 48 5.10 -8.15 -11.51
CA PHE A 48 5.30 -8.97 -12.68
C PHE A 48 6.78 -8.86 -13.06
N GLY A 49 7.52 -9.97 -12.98
CA GLY A 49 8.90 -10.00 -13.47
C GLY A 49 8.91 -9.72 -14.98
N GLN A 50 9.89 -8.95 -15.45
CA GLN A 50 10.04 -8.64 -16.87
C GLN A 50 10.30 -9.95 -17.63
N ALA A 51 9.40 -10.32 -18.53
CA ALA A 51 9.66 -11.42 -19.45
C ALA A 51 10.75 -10.98 -20.44
N GLY A 52 11.92 -11.63 -20.37
CA GLY A 52 12.98 -11.50 -21.38
C GLY A 52 14.06 -10.47 -21.04
N ALA A 53 15.05 -10.91 -20.25
CA ALA A 53 16.43 -10.42 -20.40
C ALA A 53 17.28 -11.62 -20.84
N GLY A 54 17.06 -12.05 -22.09
CA GLY A 54 17.88 -13.01 -22.81
C GLY A 54 17.88 -12.55 -24.27
N GLU A 55 19.08 -12.55 -24.87
CA GLU A 55 19.44 -12.07 -26.21
C GLU A 55 20.10 -10.67 -26.25
N ARG A 56 21.37 -10.65 -25.81
CA ARG A 56 22.46 -10.02 -26.56
C ARG A 56 23.61 -11.01 -26.63
#